data_AF-A0A2V9ATR8-F1
#
_entry.id   AF-A0A2V9ATR8-F1
#
_cell.length_a   1.000
_cell.length_b   1.000
_cell.length_c   1.000
_cell.angle_alpha   90.00
_cell.angle_beta   90.00
_cell.angle_gamma   90.00
#
_symmetry.space_group_name_H-M   'P 1'
#
loop_
_entity.id
_entity.type
_entity.pdbx_description
1 polymer ?
#
loop_
_entity_poly.entity_id
_entity_poly.type
_entity_poly.pdbx_seq_one_letter_code
_entity_poly.pdbx_strand_id
1 'polypeptide(L)'
;MCLWDVFSNENDVGDRDGRLVHIGSWRGAAGFLAEQLNRETAEREYDYMHFYMGSFWVSERADLTPVYEMIFRRLKDRLLDWRYRLPRMHLIEFPSDRPDGRRSYELEKMRAELEQAHHEAMDDLKHKPVPAIVLAYSNIYGALSPWLAAMGVQRA
;
A
#
# COMPACT_ATOMS: atom_id res chain seq x y z
N MET A 1 9.14 -4.58 5.13
CA MET A 1 7.72 -4.49 5.55
C MET A 1 7.17 -3.08 5.41
N CYS A 2 7.53 -2.10 6.25
CA CYS A 2 7.00 -0.72 6.14
C CYS A 2 7.27 -0.02 4.80
N LEU A 3 8.40 -0.34 4.14
CA LEU A 3 8.68 0.16 2.79
C LEU A 3 7.66 -0.37 1.76
N TRP A 4 7.14 -1.59 1.94
CA TRP A 4 6.07 -2.08 1.07
C TRP A 4 4.79 -1.27 1.26
N ASP A 5 4.38 -0.96 2.49
CA ASP A 5 3.16 -0.18 2.71
C ASP A 5 3.27 1.24 2.14
N VAL A 6 4.45 1.87 2.24
CA VAL A 6 4.66 3.25 1.76
C VAL A 6 4.72 3.34 0.23
N PHE A 7 5.40 2.39 -0.41
CA PHE A 7 5.66 2.45 -1.85
C PHE A 7 4.76 1.51 -2.69
N SER A 8 3.85 0.78 -2.05
CA SER A 8 2.95 -0.19 -2.68
C SER A 8 1.57 -0.14 -2.02
N ASN A 9 0.76 -1.18 -2.22
CA ASN A 9 -0.60 -1.27 -1.65
C ASN A 9 -1.51 -0.12 -2.09
N GLU A 10 -1.47 0.22 -3.39
CA GLU A 10 -2.15 1.37 -4.03
C GLU A 10 -1.66 2.76 -3.58
N ASN A 11 -0.69 2.85 -2.68
CA ASN A 11 -0.11 4.13 -2.29
C ASN A 11 0.91 4.63 -3.31
N ASP A 12 0.91 5.94 -3.51
CA ASP A 12 1.77 6.60 -4.49
C ASP A 12 2.75 7.55 -3.80
N VAL A 13 4.02 7.51 -4.20
CA VAL A 13 4.98 8.57 -3.88
C VAL A 13 5.07 9.53 -5.06
N GLY A 14 4.84 10.81 -4.82
CA GLY A 14 4.91 11.86 -5.84
C GLY A 14 6.14 12.75 -5.66
N ASP A 15 6.71 13.19 -6.77
CA ASP A 15 7.66 14.31 -6.79
C ASP A 15 6.90 15.66 -6.69
N ARG A 16 7.63 16.76 -6.47
CA ARG A 16 7.10 18.13 -6.34
C ARG A 16 6.16 18.54 -7.48
N ASP A 17 6.41 18.04 -8.69
CA ASP A 17 5.61 18.33 -9.88
C ASP A 17 4.35 17.44 -10.00
N GLY A 18 4.07 16.61 -9.00
CA GLY A 18 2.99 15.63 -9.00
C GLY A 18 3.27 14.38 -9.84
N ARG A 19 4.49 14.25 -10.40
CA ARG A 19 4.95 13.06 -11.12
C ARG A 19 5.11 11.89 -10.16
N LEU A 20 4.54 10.74 -10.50
CA LEU A 20 4.66 9.55 -9.67
C LEU A 20 6.07 8.96 -9.78
N VAL A 21 6.67 8.69 -8.62
CA VAL A 21 7.95 7.99 -8.53
C VAL A 21 7.66 6.50 -8.65
N HIS A 22 7.88 5.95 -9.84
CA HIS A 22 7.69 4.53 -10.09
C HIS A 22 8.96 3.75 -9.72
N ILE A 23 8.88 2.91 -8.69
CA ILE A 23 10.02 2.09 -8.22
C ILE A 23 10.18 0.76 -8.97
N GLY A 24 9.36 0.52 -10.01
CA GLY A 24 9.32 -0.72 -10.78
C GLY A 24 8.12 -1.59 -10.41
N SER A 25 8.06 -2.82 -10.94
CA SER A 25 7.02 -3.77 -10.52
C SER A 25 7.22 -4.14 -9.04
N TRP A 26 6.14 -4.55 -8.36
CA TRP A 26 6.23 -5.07 -6.99
C TRP A 26 7.33 -6.14 -6.84
N ARG A 27 7.41 -7.09 -7.79
CA ARG A 27 8.45 -8.12 -7.82
C ARG A 27 9.85 -7.53 -7.96
N GLY A 28 10.00 -6.46 -8.74
CA GLY A 28 11.27 -5.75 -8.91
C GLY A 28 11.70 -5.01 -7.65
N ALA A 29 10.80 -4.26 -7.03
CA ALA A 29 11.09 -3.53 -5.79
C ALA A 29 11.36 -4.48 -4.61
N ALA A 30 10.54 -5.52 -4.43
CA ALA A 30 10.75 -6.53 -3.40
C ALA A 30 12.02 -7.36 -3.68
N GLY A 31 12.32 -7.65 -4.94
CA GLY A 31 13.57 -8.28 -5.35
C GLY A 31 14.80 -7.43 -5.01
N PHE A 32 14.75 -6.12 -5.25
CA PHE A 32 15.81 -5.19 -4.86
C PHE A 32 16.04 -5.18 -3.33
N LEU A 33 14.97 -5.16 -2.53
CA LEU A 33 15.06 -5.24 -1.07
C LEU A 33 15.67 -6.57 -0.61
N ALA A 34 15.23 -7.69 -1.20
CA ALA A 34 15.78 -9.01 -0.91
C ALA A 34 17.28 -9.07 -1.22
N GLU A 35 17.67 -8.56 -2.39
CA GLU A 35 19.07 -8.51 -2.81
C GLU A 35 19.92 -7.66 -1.85
N GLN A 36 19.41 -6.51 -1.43
CA GLN A 36 20.11 -5.63 -0.50
C GLN A 36 20.30 -6.28 0.88
N LEU A 37 19.27 -6.92 1.44
CA LEU A 37 19.39 -7.62 2.72
C LEU A 37 20.37 -8.79 2.64
N ASN A 38 20.27 -9.60 1.58
CA ASN A 38 21.21 -10.71 1.34
C ASN A 38 22.67 -10.21 1.23
N ARG A 39 22.90 -9.02 0.65
CA ARG A 39 24.23 -8.39 0.64
C ARG A 39 24.72 -8.00 2.03
N GLU A 40 23.84 -7.48 2.87
CA GLU A 40 24.18 -7.01 4.22
C GLU A 40 24.38 -8.16 5.22
N THR A 41 23.63 -9.25 5.07
CA THR A 41 23.76 -10.44 5.94
C THR A 41 24.79 -11.46 5.44
N ALA A 42 25.27 -11.31 4.19
CA ALA A 42 26.09 -12.29 3.48
C ALA A 42 25.41 -13.68 3.31
N GLU A 43 24.09 -13.73 3.43
CA GLU A 43 23.27 -14.93 3.26
C GLU A 43 22.39 -14.83 2.00
N ARG A 44 21.80 -15.94 1.57
CA ARG A 44 20.81 -15.99 0.47
C ARG A 44 19.45 -16.46 0.97
N GLU A 45 19.04 -15.90 2.10
CA GLU A 45 17.79 -16.28 2.77
C GLU A 45 16.57 -15.60 2.12
N TYR A 46 16.70 -14.32 1.76
CA TYR A 46 15.55 -13.52 1.35
C TYR A 46 15.29 -13.62 -0.15
N ASP A 47 14.00 -13.66 -0.50
CA ASP A 47 13.51 -13.45 -1.86
C ASP A 47 12.39 -12.40 -1.85
N TYR A 48 11.83 -12.11 -3.03
CA TYR A 48 10.77 -11.11 -3.15
C TYR A 48 9.47 -11.51 -2.42
N MET A 49 9.22 -12.81 -2.19
CA MET A 49 8.02 -13.29 -1.49
C MET A 49 8.06 -12.97 0.01
N HIS A 50 9.25 -12.84 0.59
CA HIS A 50 9.42 -12.42 1.99
C HIS A 50 8.88 -11.00 2.27
N PHE A 51 8.62 -10.23 1.21
CA PHE A 51 8.05 -8.88 1.29
C PHE A 51 6.63 -8.79 0.73
N TYR A 52 6.04 -9.90 0.25
CA TYR A 52 4.72 -9.92 -0.38
C TYR A 52 3.60 -9.48 0.56
N MET A 53 3.70 -9.87 1.83
CA MET A 53 2.70 -9.57 2.84
C MET A 53 3.13 -8.42 3.75
N GLY A 54 3.76 -7.38 3.18
CA GLY A 54 4.30 -6.21 3.90
C GLY A 54 3.48 -5.85 5.14
N SER A 55 4.08 -5.62 6.30
CA SER A 55 3.46 -5.38 7.63
C SER A 55 2.33 -6.30 8.16
N PHE A 56 1.56 -7.05 7.36
CA PHE A 56 0.35 -7.78 7.78
C PHE A 56 0.57 -8.68 9.01
N TRP A 57 1.68 -9.42 9.06
CA TRP A 57 1.99 -10.31 10.17
C TRP A 57 2.63 -9.64 11.39
N VAL A 58 3.01 -8.36 11.28
CA VAL A 58 3.80 -7.62 12.28
C VAL A 58 3.06 -6.42 12.86
N SER A 59 2.10 -5.85 12.13
CA SER A 59 1.31 -4.68 12.55
C SER A 59 0.50 -4.93 13.83
N GLU A 60 0.16 -6.18 14.12
CA GLU A 60 -0.52 -6.57 15.37
C GLU A 60 0.44 -6.87 16.53
N ARG A 61 1.75 -6.95 16.27
CA ARG A 61 2.77 -7.36 17.25
C ARG A 61 3.68 -6.22 17.72
N ALA A 62 3.68 -5.10 17.00
CA ALA A 62 4.50 -3.94 17.32
C ALA A 62 3.91 -2.65 16.74
N ASP A 63 4.14 -1.52 17.42
CA ASP A 63 3.85 -0.21 16.88
C ASP A 63 4.88 0.15 15.77
N LEU A 64 4.39 0.24 14.53
CA LEU A 64 5.20 0.56 13.36
C LEU A 64 5.32 2.06 13.09
N THR A 65 4.60 2.91 13.84
CA THR A 65 4.57 4.36 13.67
C THR A 65 5.98 4.98 13.58
N PRO A 66 6.94 4.67 14.48
CA PRO A 66 8.28 5.26 14.42
C PRO A 66 9.05 4.91 13.14
N VAL A 67 8.82 3.71 12.59
CA VAL A 67 9.45 3.26 11.34
C VAL A 67 8.86 4.01 10.15
N TYR A 68 7.53 4.17 10.11
CA TYR A 68 6.89 4.98 9.08
C TYR A 68 7.35 6.44 9.14
N GLU A 69 7.44 7.03 10.33
CA GLU A 69 7.91 8.41 10.51
C GLU A 69 9.35 8.59 10.01
N MET A 70 10.24 7.62 10.27
CA MET A 70 11.60 7.62 9.74
C MET A 70 11.59 7.64 8.20
N ILE A 71 10.74 6.83 7.57
CA ILE A 71 10.63 6.77 6.10
C ILE A 71 10.08 8.10 5.56
N PHE A 72 8.99 8.61 6.13
CA PHE A 72 8.38 9.87 5.69
C PHE A 72 9.32 11.07 5.88
N ARG A 73 10.14 11.08 6.93
CA ARG A 73 11.15 12.13 7.11
C ARG A 73 12.14 12.14 5.94
N ARG A 74 12.61 10.96 5.52
CA ARG A 74 13.51 10.83 4.34
C ARG A 74 12.83 11.22 3.03
N LEU A 75 11.55 10.93 2.87
CA LEU A 75 10.78 11.38 1.71
C LEU A 75 10.66 12.91 1.69
N LYS A 76 10.30 13.51 2.83
CA LYS A 76 10.16 14.96 3.00
C LYS A 76 11.47 15.71 2.77
N ASP A 77 12.59 15.18 3.27
CA ASP A 77 13.94 15.73 3.06
C ASP A 77 14.33 15.73 1.58
N ARG A 78 13.79 14.78 0.80
CA ARG A 78 13.92 14.70 -0.66
C ARG A 78 12.81 15.40 -1.41
N LEU A 79 11.93 16.09 -0.68
CA LEU A 79 10.85 16.92 -1.22
C LEU A 79 9.80 16.11 -1.97
N LEU A 80 9.68 14.84 -1.62
CA LEU A 80 8.66 13.93 -2.11
C LEU A 80 7.42 14.03 -1.24
N ASP A 81 6.28 13.79 -1.85
CA ASP A 81 4.98 13.71 -1.20
C ASP A 81 4.43 12.28 -1.27
N TRP A 82 3.41 11.99 -0.47
CA TRP A 82 2.81 10.67 -0.40
C TRP A 82 1.28 10.74 -0.43
N ARG A 83 0.67 9.86 -1.22
CA ARG A 83 -0.76 9.76 -1.38
C ARG A 83 -1.23 8.40 -0.89
N TYR A 84 -2.00 8.43 0.18
CA TYR A 84 -2.71 7.26 0.66
C TYR A 84 -3.85 6.88 -0.28
N ARG A 85 -3.96 5.60 -0.63
CA ARG A 85 -5.16 5.02 -1.22
C ARG A 85 -5.55 3.76 -0.45
N LEU A 86 -6.86 3.59 -0.25
CA LEU A 86 -7.34 2.34 0.28
C LEU A 86 -7.14 1.22 -0.76
N PRO A 87 -6.54 0.08 -0.39
CA PRO A 87 -6.29 -1.00 -1.34
C PRO A 87 -7.57 -1.48 -2.00
N ARG A 88 -7.48 -1.73 -3.31
CA ARG A 88 -8.52 -2.39 -4.08
C ARG A 88 -8.08 -3.80 -4.42
N MET A 89 -8.94 -4.77 -4.13
CA MET A 89 -8.74 -6.13 -4.59
C MET A 89 -9.25 -6.23 -6.03
N HIS A 90 -8.40 -6.76 -6.91
CA HIS A 90 -8.71 -6.91 -8.33
C HIS A 90 -8.73 -8.38 -8.72
N LEU A 91 -9.72 -8.74 -9.55
CA LEU A 91 -9.77 -10.03 -10.23
C LEU A 91 -8.76 -10.05 -11.38
N ILE A 92 -7.87 -11.04 -11.38
CA ILE A 92 -6.97 -11.31 -12.50
C ILE A 92 -7.60 -12.39 -13.36
N GLU A 93 -7.83 -12.05 -14.63
CA GLU A 93 -8.39 -12.97 -15.61
C GLU A 93 -7.29 -13.57 -16.48
N PHE A 94 -7.22 -14.90 -16.53
CA PHE A 94 -6.37 -15.62 -17.48
C PHE A 94 -7.18 -15.94 -18.74
N PRO A 95 -6.59 -15.74 -19.94
CA PRO A 95 -7.24 -16.08 -21.21
C PRO A 95 -7.76 -17.52 -21.19
N SER A 96 -8.96 -17.71 -21.73
CA SER A 96 -9.61 -19.01 -21.85
C SER A 96 -10.03 -19.21 -23.29
N ASP A 97 -9.69 -20.35 -23.89
CA ASP A 97 -10.00 -20.65 -25.29
C ASP A 97 -11.49 -20.84 -25.57
N ARG A 98 -12.34 -20.89 -24.53
CA ARG A 98 -13.79 -21.07 -24.66
C ARG A 98 -14.56 -20.05 -23.82
N PRO A 99 -15.54 -19.33 -24.41
CA PRO A 99 -16.47 -18.51 -23.66
C PRO A 99 -17.46 -19.43 -22.90
N ASP A 100 -17.53 -19.24 -21.58
CA ASP A 100 -18.49 -19.91 -20.70
C ASP A 100 -19.35 -18.84 -20.03
N GLY A 101 -20.63 -18.75 -20.41
CA GLY A 101 -21.55 -17.74 -19.89
C GLY A 101 -21.77 -17.84 -18.38
N ARG A 102 -21.61 -19.04 -17.78
CA ARG A 102 -21.64 -19.20 -16.32
C ARG A 102 -20.42 -18.56 -15.68
N ARG A 103 -19.23 -18.79 -16.25
CA ARG A 103 -17.98 -18.15 -15.79
C ARG A 103 -18.06 -16.63 -15.90
N SER A 104 -18.63 -16.09 -16.98
CA SER A 104 -18.84 -14.64 -17.12
C SER A 104 -19.75 -14.07 -16.02
N TYR A 105 -20.84 -14.75 -15.70
CA TYR A 105 -21.74 -14.32 -14.61
C TYR A 105 -21.05 -14.35 -13.23
N GLU A 106 -20.34 -15.43 -12.91
CA GLU A 106 -19.61 -15.55 -11.64
C GLU A 106 -18.51 -14.49 -11.51
N LEU A 107 -17.77 -14.20 -12.59
CA LEU A 107 -16.75 -13.15 -12.58
C LEU A 107 -17.36 -11.77 -12.32
N GLU A 108 -18.49 -11.47 -12.95
CA GLU A 108 -19.17 -10.18 -12.75
C GLU A 108 -19.74 -10.08 -11.33
N LYS A 109 -20.29 -11.17 -10.81
CA LYS A 109 -20.74 -11.24 -9.41
C LYS A 109 -19.58 -11.01 -8.44
N MET A 110 -18.45 -11.70 -8.61
CA MET A 110 -17.27 -11.50 -7.75
C MET A 110 -16.73 -10.06 -7.87
N ARG A 111 -16.76 -9.47 -9.07
CA ARG A 111 -16.34 -8.07 -9.26
C ARG A 111 -17.23 -7.12 -8.47
N ALA A 112 -18.55 -7.31 -8.52
CA ALA A 112 -19.50 -6.54 -7.74
C ALA A 112 -19.28 -6.70 -6.22
N GLU A 113 -19.01 -7.92 -5.75
CA GLU A 113 -18.71 -8.20 -4.35
C GLU A 113 -17.42 -7.51 -3.89
N LEU A 114 -16.35 -7.52 -4.70
CA LEU A 114 -15.10 -6.83 -4.37
C LEU A 114 -15.26 -5.31 -4.33
N GLU A 115 -16.02 -4.73 -5.27
CA GLU A 115 -16.34 -3.30 -5.25
C GLU A 115 -17.20 -2.93 -4.04
N GLN A 116 -18.17 -3.76 -3.68
CA GLN A 116 -18.97 -3.55 -2.47
C GLN A 116 -18.08 -3.58 -1.21
N ALA A 117 -17.23 -4.58 -1.06
CA ALA A 117 -16.30 -4.67 0.07
C ALA A 117 -15.36 -3.46 0.15
N HIS A 118 -14.93 -2.93 -0.99
CA HIS A 118 -14.13 -1.70 -1.03
C HIS A 118 -14.93 -0.48 -0.54
N HIS A 119 -16.19 -0.32 -0.95
CA HIS A 119 -17.05 0.77 -0.46
C HIS A 119 -17.31 0.68 1.05
N GLU A 120 -17.58 -0.53 1.56
CA GLU A 120 -17.76 -0.75 3.00
C GLU A 120 -16.48 -0.40 3.79
N ALA A 121 -15.31 -0.82 3.30
CA ALA A 121 -14.03 -0.47 3.90
C ALA A 121 -13.75 1.05 3.87
N MET A 122 -14.23 1.76 2.84
CA MET A 122 -14.15 3.22 2.75
C MET A 122 -15.01 3.92 3.79
N ASP A 123 -16.21 3.41 4.06
CA ASP A 123 -17.09 3.97 5.08
C ASP A 123 -16.56 3.67 6.49
N ASP A 124 -16.03 2.47 6.71
CA ASP A 124 -15.37 2.07 7.96
C ASP A 124 -14.21 3.01 8.35
N LEU A 125 -13.44 3.51 7.38
CA LEU A 125 -12.34 4.45 7.62
C LEU A 125 -12.79 5.76 8.28
N LYS A 126 -14.05 6.15 8.13
CA LYS A 126 -14.60 7.36 8.76
C LYS A 126 -14.83 7.19 10.26
N HIS A 127 -14.94 5.94 10.72
CA HIS A 127 -15.33 5.60 12.09
C HIS A 127 -14.23 4.89 12.87
N LYS A 128 -13.25 4.30 12.16
CA LYS A 128 -12.11 3.61 12.76
C LYS A 128 -10.95 4.58 13.05
N PRO A 129 -10.04 4.21 13.97
CA PRO A 129 -8.79 4.93 14.15
C PRO A 129 -8.01 5.03 12.84
N VAL A 130 -7.42 6.19 12.60
CA VAL A 130 -6.58 6.44 11.43
C VAL A 130 -5.43 5.42 11.39
N PRO A 131 -5.15 4.76 10.25
CA PRO A 131 -4.06 3.80 10.16
C PRO A 131 -2.71 4.40 10.58
N ALA A 132 -1.86 3.61 11.22
CA ALA A 132 -0.56 4.07 11.75
C ALA A 132 0.33 4.75 10.69
N ILE A 133 0.32 4.24 9.45
CA ILE A 133 1.04 4.86 8.32
C ILE A 133 0.54 6.27 8.01
N VAL A 134 -0.77 6.51 8.08
CA VAL A 134 -1.37 7.82 7.84
C VAL A 134 -1.07 8.76 9.01
N LEU A 135 -1.13 8.27 10.25
CA LEU A 135 -0.77 9.04 11.43
C LEU A 135 0.70 9.49 11.37
N ALA A 136 1.60 8.57 11.00
CA ALA A 136 3.02 8.87 10.81
C ALA A 136 3.25 9.92 9.72
N TYR A 137 2.55 9.83 8.58
CA TYR A 137 2.57 10.87 7.56
C TYR A 137 2.15 12.22 8.14
N SER A 138 1.03 12.27 8.86
CA SER A 138 0.51 13.50 9.47
C SER A 138 1.47 14.12 10.48
N ASN A 139 2.15 13.31 11.30
CA ASN A 139 3.15 13.79 12.25
C ASN A 139 4.35 14.45 11.56
N ILE A 140 4.74 13.97 10.37
CA ILE A 140 5.90 14.50 9.63
C ILE A 140 5.55 15.66 8.71
N TYR A 141 4.43 15.57 8.00
CA TYR A 141 4.01 16.57 7.01
C TYR A 141 3.09 17.65 7.59
N GLY A 142 2.56 17.45 8.80
CA GLY A 142 1.68 18.40 9.49
C GLY A 142 0.25 18.43 8.96
N ALA A 143 -0.11 17.53 8.04
CA ALA A 143 -1.43 17.44 7.41
C ALA A 143 -1.78 15.97 7.12
N LEU A 144 -3.07 15.65 6.98
CA LEU A 144 -3.48 14.36 6.44
C LEU A 144 -3.14 14.27 4.94
N SER A 145 -2.99 13.05 4.42
CA SER A 145 -2.94 12.82 2.97
C SER A 145 -4.12 13.53 2.30
N PRO A 146 -3.93 14.25 1.17
CA PRO A 146 -4.99 15.01 0.50
C PRO A 146 -6.28 14.21 0.25
N TRP A 147 -6.14 12.91 -0.03
CA TRP A 147 -7.26 12.02 -0.31
C TRP A 147 -8.12 11.74 0.94
N LEU A 148 -7.50 11.56 2.11
CA LEU A 148 -8.24 11.35 3.37
C LEU A 148 -8.89 12.63 3.87
N ALA A 149 -8.24 13.77 3.67
CA ALA A 149 -8.83 15.08 3.96
C ALA A 149 -10.09 15.32 3.12
N ALA A 150 -10.06 14.95 1.82
CA ALA A 150 -11.22 15.05 0.94
C ALA A 150 -12.39 14.12 1.34
N MET A 151 -12.10 13.02 2.04
CA MET A 151 -13.11 12.09 2.57
C MET A 151 -13.73 12.53 3.91
N GLY A 152 -13.28 13.65 4.47
CA GLY A 152 -13.78 14.14 5.76
C GLY A 152 -13.25 13.34 6.97
N VAL A 153 -12.19 12.54 6.80
CA VAL A 153 -11.52 11.87 7.92
C VAL A 153 -10.85 12.93 8.78
N GLN A 154 -11.14 12.92 10.09
CA GLN A 154 -10.56 13.84 11.05
C GLN A 154 -9.50 13.16 11.89
N ARG A 155 -8.53 13.94 12.35
CA ARG A 155 -7.58 13.50 13.36
C ARG A 155 -8.33 13.40 14.69
N ALA A 156 -8.28 12.23 15.32
CA ALA A 156 -8.76 12.04 16.70
C ALA A 156 -7.90 12.81 17.71
#